data_AF-A0A661N825-F1
#
_entry.id   AF-A0A661N825-F1
#
_cell.length_a   1.000
_cell.length_b   1.000
_cell.length_c   1.000
_cell.angle_alpha   90.00
_cell.angle_beta   90.00
_cell.angle_gamma   90.00
#
_symmetry.space_group_name_H-M   'P 1'
#
loop_
_entity.id
_entity.type
_entity.pdbx_description
1 polymer ?
#
loop_
_entity_poly.entity_id
_entity_poly.type
_entity_poly.pdbx_seq_one_letter_code
_entity_poly.pdbx_strand_id
1 'polypeptide(L)'
;SIYFRRVWGEVTNSTIGQLRFGRMGHQWGLGMLWNAGEGTNQLDTALDSDFQSEIDRIQLIGKFKGIFFGVSWDFANKGYIYNPIDDIQNIPIDASRLDDTKQWSFLLARRMEPLAQEKRLARGKWVINGGAYFIYRTQFLSTSTAPLLGTISDIENAFVRRDAKVYMPDGWLQVLWKDMRLEIEFAGILGKIQNISPAEFPPTAEGDKFKLRQWGIAFEGEYRFLKKKLGVFLKGGMASGDPDVVGLSQYEDLASQPVGQKTVSNFSFHPDYRIDLILWRRIMGRIAGAYYLAPGMSYDIIRSDFGRVLGARFDFIYSRAMYEQQAYASEPNLGAEIDISIYYRTEDGPSAKDGFFAAAQFGILFPLNGLKYLEVNGIREPGTEGLGVSRAMALRLILGIQF
;
A
#
# COMPACT_ATOMS: atom_id res chain seq x y z
N SER A 1 13.05 -25.35 -3.34
CA SER A 1 12.11 -25.31 -2.20
C SER A 1 10.76 -24.84 -2.72
N ILE A 2 9.65 -25.40 -2.21
CA ILE A 2 8.30 -24.88 -2.47
C ILE A 2 7.95 -23.98 -1.29
N TYR A 3 7.60 -22.72 -1.57
CA TYR A 3 7.14 -21.78 -0.55
C TYR A 3 5.66 -21.50 -0.79
N PHE A 4 4.82 -21.80 0.21
CA PHE A 4 3.42 -21.45 0.18
C PHE A 4 3.25 -20.06 0.78
N ARG A 5 2.88 -19.10 -0.06
CA ARG A 5 2.71 -17.71 0.36
C ARG A 5 1.40 -17.51 1.13
N ARG A 6 0.31 -18.11 0.66
CA ARG A 6 -1.04 -18.02 1.26
C ARG A 6 -1.67 -19.38 1.31
N VAL A 7 -2.27 -19.72 2.45
CA VAL A 7 -3.04 -20.95 2.67
C VAL A 7 -4.15 -20.62 3.66
N TRP A 8 -5.40 -20.78 3.22
CA TRP A 8 -6.56 -20.51 4.06
C TRP A 8 -7.73 -21.44 3.72
N GLY A 9 -8.62 -21.62 4.69
CA GLY A 9 -9.90 -22.29 4.51
C GLY A 9 -11.05 -21.30 4.50
N GLU A 10 -12.09 -21.59 3.71
CA GLU A 10 -13.34 -20.84 3.70
C GLU A 10 -14.53 -21.78 3.88
N VAL A 11 -15.43 -21.43 4.80
CA VAL A 11 -16.69 -22.14 5.03
C VAL A 11 -17.82 -21.14 4.84
N THR A 12 -18.60 -21.33 3.77
CA THR A 12 -19.71 -20.43 3.40
C THR A 12 -21.04 -21.08 3.71
N ASN A 13 -21.89 -20.37 4.45
CA ASN A 13 -23.28 -20.71 4.66
C ASN A 13 -24.15 -19.55 4.14
N SER A 14 -25.11 -19.85 3.28
CA SER A 14 -25.97 -18.84 2.64
C SER A 14 -26.83 -18.03 3.62
N THR A 15 -27.07 -18.55 4.83
CA THR A 15 -27.89 -17.93 5.87
C THR A 15 -27.06 -17.16 6.89
N ILE A 16 -25.93 -17.75 7.34
CA ILE A 16 -25.15 -17.22 8.47
C ILE A 16 -24.00 -16.32 7.99
N GLY A 17 -23.47 -16.56 6.79
CA GLY A 17 -22.32 -15.86 6.25
C GLY A 17 -21.12 -16.79 6.03
N GLN A 18 -19.92 -16.22 6.05
CA GLN A 18 -18.68 -16.89 5.72
C GLN A 18 -17.68 -16.82 6.88
N LEU A 19 -17.11 -17.97 7.24
CA LEU A 19 -15.94 -18.08 8.10
C LEU A 19 -14.71 -18.29 7.22
N ARG A 20 -13.66 -17.50 7.43
CA ARG A 20 -12.34 -17.67 6.79
C ARG A 20 -11.27 -17.79 7.86
N PHE A 21 -10.27 -18.65 7.65
CA PHE A 21 -9.15 -18.79 8.57
C PHE A 21 -7.86 -19.20 7.86
N GLY A 22 -6.73 -18.65 8.31
CA GLY A 22 -5.40 -18.91 7.73
C GLY A 22 -4.75 -17.64 7.17
N ARG A 23 -3.65 -17.81 6.42
CA ARG A 23 -2.94 -16.72 5.76
C ARG A 23 -3.59 -16.40 4.42
N MET A 24 -4.14 -15.20 4.29
CA MET A 24 -4.85 -14.73 3.10
C MET A 24 -4.38 -13.33 2.68
N GLY A 25 -4.73 -12.93 1.45
CA GLY A 25 -4.46 -11.58 0.97
C GLY A 25 -5.22 -10.53 1.78
N HIS A 26 -4.57 -9.42 2.10
CA HIS A 26 -5.17 -8.31 2.83
C HIS A 26 -5.33 -7.11 1.89
N GLN A 27 -6.53 -6.98 1.32
CA GLN A 27 -6.89 -5.94 0.36
C GLN A 27 -8.03 -5.08 0.90
N TRP A 28 -7.91 -3.78 0.72
CA TRP A 28 -9.01 -2.84 0.89
C TRP A 28 -8.95 -1.72 -0.14
N GLY A 29 -10.11 -1.19 -0.53
CA GLY A 29 -10.23 -0.06 -1.46
C GLY A 29 -9.38 -0.16 -2.73
N LEU A 30 -8.71 0.95 -3.06
CA LEU A 30 -7.72 1.10 -4.13
C LEU A 30 -6.38 0.42 -3.80
N GLY A 31 -6.21 -0.06 -2.56
CA GLY A 31 -4.96 -0.63 -2.07
C GLY A 31 -3.98 0.42 -1.60
N MET A 32 -4.46 1.60 -1.18
CA MET A 32 -3.60 2.66 -0.69
C MET A 32 -2.92 2.27 0.62
N LEU A 33 -3.66 1.68 1.58
CA LEU A 33 -3.09 1.20 2.84
C LEU A 33 -2.82 -0.31 2.84
N TRP A 34 -3.78 -1.11 2.36
CA TRP A 34 -3.69 -2.58 2.34
C TRP A 34 -3.91 -3.12 0.93
N ASN A 35 -2.87 -3.69 0.32
CA ASN A 35 -2.90 -4.15 -1.06
C ASN A 35 -2.41 -5.59 -1.18
N ALA A 36 -3.27 -6.52 -1.58
CA ALA A 36 -2.93 -7.93 -1.74
C ALA A 36 -2.18 -8.23 -3.05
N GLY A 37 -1.86 -7.24 -3.88
CA GLY A 37 -1.20 -7.40 -5.18
C GLY A 37 -2.02 -8.18 -6.20
N GLU A 38 -3.35 -8.16 -6.06
CA GLU A 38 -4.29 -8.86 -6.96
C GLU A 38 -4.79 -7.96 -8.10
N GLY A 39 -4.26 -6.74 -8.19
CA GLY A 39 -4.72 -5.69 -9.10
C GLY A 39 -6.05 -5.09 -8.63
N THR A 40 -6.06 -3.79 -8.34
CA THR A 40 -7.26 -3.07 -7.88
C THR A 40 -8.04 -2.45 -9.04
N ASN A 41 -7.43 -2.38 -10.23
CA ASN A 41 -7.99 -1.80 -11.44
C ASN A 41 -7.90 -2.81 -12.60
N GLN A 42 -8.91 -2.85 -13.47
CA GLN A 42 -8.91 -3.73 -14.67
C GLN A 42 -7.74 -3.45 -15.62
N LEU A 43 -7.15 -2.26 -15.54
CA LEU A 43 -5.98 -1.84 -16.30
C LEU A 43 -4.67 -2.37 -15.72
N ASP A 44 -4.62 -2.57 -14.41
CA ASP A 44 -3.43 -2.96 -13.69
C ASP A 44 -3.38 -4.50 -13.65
N THR A 45 -2.29 -5.05 -14.16
CA THR A 45 -2.08 -6.49 -14.18
C THR A 45 -1.53 -6.96 -12.83
N ALA A 46 -2.11 -8.03 -12.27
CA ALA A 46 -1.57 -8.67 -11.07
C ALA A 46 -0.15 -9.23 -11.28
N LEU A 47 0.30 -9.41 -12.53
CA LEU A 47 1.65 -9.85 -12.87
C LEU A 47 2.71 -8.78 -12.60
N ASP A 48 2.29 -7.53 -12.42
CA ASP A 48 3.21 -6.44 -12.13
C ASP A 48 3.46 -6.31 -10.61
N SER A 49 2.75 -7.00 -9.72
CA SER A 49 2.87 -6.76 -8.26
C SER A 49 4.23 -7.16 -7.68
N ASP A 50 4.94 -6.19 -7.10
CA ASP A 50 6.26 -6.40 -6.45
C ASP A 50 6.09 -6.66 -4.93
N PHE A 51 5.04 -6.10 -4.34
CA PHE A 51 4.74 -6.19 -2.90
C PHE A 51 3.29 -6.59 -2.67
N GLN A 52 3.02 -7.27 -1.54
CA GLN A 52 1.65 -7.66 -1.18
C GLN A 52 1.48 -7.68 0.34
N SER A 53 0.31 -7.25 0.79
CA SER A 53 -0.18 -7.36 2.15
C SER A 53 -0.86 -8.71 2.35
N GLU A 54 -0.44 -9.39 3.41
CA GLU A 54 -0.94 -10.70 3.81
C GLU A 54 -1.22 -10.69 5.29
N ILE A 55 -2.21 -11.47 5.70
CA ILE A 55 -2.62 -11.53 7.10
C ILE A 55 -3.06 -12.92 7.48
N ASP A 56 -2.54 -13.39 8.60
CA ASP A 56 -3.04 -14.55 9.32
C ASP A 56 -4.24 -14.10 10.15
N ARG A 57 -5.42 -14.66 9.90
CA ARG A 57 -6.63 -14.25 10.63
C ARG A 57 -7.65 -15.35 10.80
N ILE A 58 -8.56 -15.14 11.74
CA ILE A 58 -9.88 -15.77 11.77
C ILE A 58 -10.90 -14.66 11.51
N GLN A 59 -11.73 -14.84 10.49
CA GLN A 59 -12.63 -13.82 9.99
C GLN A 59 -14.05 -14.36 9.83
N LEU A 60 -15.02 -13.61 10.34
CA LEU A 60 -16.45 -13.82 10.12
C LEU A 60 -17.00 -12.68 9.26
N ILE A 61 -17.68 -13.02 8.17
CA ILE A 61 -18.33 -12.06 7.27
C ILE A 61 -19.80 -12.43 7.12
N GLY A 62 -20.71 -11.49 7.40
CA GLY A 62 -22.13 -11.60 7.10
C GLY A 62 -22.56 -10.65 5.99
N LYS A 63 -23.72 -10.91 5.39
CA LYS A 63 -24.36 -10.03 4.41
C LYS A 63 -25.82 -9.83 4.79
N PHE A 64 -26.23 -8.58 4.97
CA PHE A 64 -27.63 -8.22 5.23
C PHE A 64 -28.07 -7.07 4.34
N LYS A 65 -29.15 -7.26 3.58
CA LYS A 65 -29.71 -6.26 2.63
C LYS A 65 -28.67 -5.60 1.71
N GLY A 66 -27.66 -6.38 1.27
CA GLY A 66 -26.59 -5.90 0.38
C GLY A 66 -25.46 -5.16 1.07
N ILE A 67 -25.45 -5.09 2.40
CA ILE A 67 -24.35 -4.60 3.22
C ILE A 67 -23.62 -5.81 3.79
N PHE A 68 -22.32 -5.88 3.52
CA PHE A 68 -21.38 -6.80 4.14
C PHE A 68 -20.90 -6.20 5.45
N PHE A 69 -20.86 -7.02 6.48
CA PHE A 69 -20.21 -6.68 7.75
C PHE A 69 -19.27 -7.80 8.12
N GLY A 70 -18.16 -7.48 8.76
CA GLY A 70 -17.22 -8.49 9.20
C GLY A 70 -16.48 -8.09 10.46
N VAL A 71 -16.06 -9.09 11.20
CA VAL A 71 -15.14 -8.97 12.33
C VAL A 71 -14.03 -9.99 12.13
N SER A 72 -12.81 -9.63 12.49
CA SER A 72 -11.70 -10.56 12.42
C SER A 72 -10.76 -10.37 13.59
N TRP A 73 -10.23 -11.50 14.05
CA TRP A 73 -9.09 -11.53 14.95
C TRP A 73 -7.86 -11.82 14.10
N ASP A 74 -6.95 -10.87 14.07
CA ASP A 74 -5.77 -10.91 13.22
C ASP A 74 -4.51 -11.22 14.05
N PHE A 75 -3.68 -12.12 13.54
CA PHE A 75 -2.40 -12.52 14.10
C PHE A 75 -1.27 -11.78 13.36
N ALA A 76 -1.14 -10.47 13.63
CA ALA A 76 -0.23 -9.61 12.86
C ALA A 76 1.26 -9.86 13.14
N ASN A 77 1.61 -10.20 14.39
CA ASN A 77 2.97 -10.56 14.79
C ASN A 77 2.92 -11.39 16.09
N LYS A 78 3.74 -12.44 16.15
CA LYS A 78 3.86 -13.38 17.28
C LYS A 78 5.11 -13.24 18.14
N GLY A 79 5.90 -12.19 17.91
CA GLY A 79 7.08 -11.94 18.71
C GLY A 79 8.12 -13.06 18.60
N TYR A 80 8.84 -13.33 19.68
CA TYR A 80 9.89 -14.34 19.70
C TYR A 80 9.28 -15.75 19.82
N ILE A 81 9.56 -16.57 18.81
CA ILE A 81 9.15 -17.98 18.79
C ILE A 81 10.34 -18.81 19.25
N TYR A 82 10.17 -19.53 20.36
CA TYR A 82 11.15 -20.49 20.83
C TYR A 82 11.04 -21.79 20.01
N ASN A 83 12.12 -22.13 19.32
CA ASN A 83 12.24 -23.39 18.58
C ASN A 83 13.41 -24.21 19.13
N PRO A 84 13.15 -25.26 19.94
CA PRO A 84 14.21 -26.18 20.33
C PRO A 84 14.67 -26.96 19.10
N ILE A 85 15.93 -26.75 18.71
CA ILE A 85 16.53 -27.20 17.44
C ILE A 85 16.66 -28.74 17.34
N ASP A 86 16.25 -29.49 18.37
CA ASP A 86 16.56 -30.91 18.50
C ASP A 86 15.64 -31.84 17.67
N ASP A 87 14.46 -31.39 17.21
CA ASP A 87 13.56 -32.23 16.40
C ASP A 87 12.77 -31.40 15.36
N ILE A 88 12.87 -31.80 14.08
CA ILE A 88 12.14 -31.21 12.94
C ILE A 88 10.62 -31.35 13.06
N GLN A 89 10.13 -32.29 13.87
CA GLN A 89 8.70 -32.48 14.13
C GLN A 89 8.18 -31.62 15.29
N ASN A 90 9.06 -30.94 16.03
CA ASN A 90 8.63 -30.17 17.18
C ASN A 90 7.84 -28.93 16.74
N ILE A 91 6.79 -28.61 17.48
CA ILE A 91 5.95 -27.45 17.19
C ILE A 91 6.60 -26.26 17.89
N PRO A 92 7.02 -25.20 17.16
CA PRO A 92 7.57 -24.01 17.78
C PRO A 92 6.60 -23.41 18.79
N ILE A 93 7.11 -22.98 19.92
CA ILE A 93 6.30 -22.47 21.04
C ILE A 93 6.47 -20.96 21.08
N ASP A 94 5.36 -20.24 21.20
CA ASP A 94 5.36 -18.81 21.50
C ASP A 94 5.96 -18.59 22.90
N ALA A 95 7.11 -17.90 22.96
CA ALA A 95 7.85 -17.73 24.20
C ALA A 95 7.14 -16.75 25.15
N SER A 96 6.37 -15.80 24.62
CA SER A 96 5.69 -14.79 25.42
C SER A 96 4.49 -14.17 24.70
N ARG A 97 3.39 -14.04 25.43
CA ARG A 97 2.18 -13.37 24.92
C ARG A 97 2.22 -11.85 25.08
N LEU A 98 3.30 -11.30 25.62
CA LEU A 98 3.42 -9.87 25.95
C LEU A 98 3.98 -9.04 24.78
N ASP A 99 4.77 -9.66 23.91
CA ASP A 99 5.31 -9.09 22.67
C ASP A 99 4.43 -9.36 21.43
N ASP A 100 3.42 -10.22 21.59
CA ASP A 100 2.32 -10.42 20.65
C ASP A 100 1.61 -9.11 20.27
N THR A 101 1.38 -8.94 18.97
CA THR A 101 0.50 -7.88 18.47
C THR A 101 -0.93 -8.35 18.46
N LYS A 102 -1.78 -7.75 19.31
CA LYS A 102 -3.22 -8.04 19.34
C LYS A 102 -3.93 -7.09 18.39
N GLN A 103 -4.60 -7.65 17.38
CA GLN A 103 -5.28 -6.87 16.37
C GLN A 103 -6.69 -7.40 16.12
N TRP A 104 -7.65 -6.47 16.11
CA TRP A 104 -9.02 -6.70 15.68
C TRP A 104 -9.33 -5.81 14.50
N SER A 105 -10.12 -6.32 13.58
CA SER A 105 -10.54 -5.56 12.42
C SER A 105 -12.02 -5.74 12.16
N PHE A 106 -12.61 -4.68 11.63
CA PHE A 106 -14.04 -4.52 11.43
C PHE A 106 -14.28 -4.02 10.03
N LEU A 107 -15.24 -4.64 9.35
CA LEU A 107 -15.61 -4.34 7.98
C LEU A 107 -17.07 -3.94 7.95
N LEU A 108 -17.39 -2.86 7.23
CA LEU A 108 -18.75 -2.50 6.86
C LEU A 108 -18.74 -1.96 5.43
N ALA A 109 -19.25 -2.72 4.48
CA ALA A 109 -19.15 -2.38 3.07
C ALA A 109 -20.43 -2.69 2.30
N ARG A 110 -20.75 -1.87 1.31
CA ARG A 110 -21.74 -2.16 0.29
C ARG A 110 -21.03 -2.30 -1.05
N ARG A 111 -21.20 -3.47 -1.67
CA ARG A 111 -20.73 -3.72 -3.04
C ARG A 111 -21.81 -4.42 -3.82
N MET A 112 -22.17 -3.86 -4.97
CA MET A 112 -23.12 -4.45 -5.89
C MET A 112 -22.50 -5.66 -6.57
N GLU A 113 -23.27 -6.73 -6.73
CA GLU A 113 -22.82 -7.91 -7.47
C GLU A 113 -22.53 -7.54 -8.93
N PRO A 114 -21.48 -8.12 -9.56
CA PRO A 114 -21.02 -7.71 -10.89
C PRO A 114 -22.12 -7.67 -11.95
N LEU A 115 -22.96 -8.70 -11.99
CA LEU A 115 -24.05 -8.81 -12.96
C LEU A 115 -25.19 -7.80 -12.72
N ALA A 116 -25.47 -7.47 -11.46
CA ALA A 116 -26.44 -6.44 -11.11
C ALA A 116 -25.93 -5.03 -11.42
N GLN A 117 -24.63 -4.81 -11.16
CA GLN A 117 -23.91 -3.59 -11.50
C GLN A 117 -23.94 -3.33 -13.01
N GLU A 118 -23.57 -4.33 -13.82
CA GLU A 118 -23.58 -4.24 -15.27
C GLU A 118 -24.98 -3.92 -15.81
N LYS A 119 -26.01 -4.66 -15.38
CA LYS A 119 -27.41 -4.39 -15.75
C LYS A 119 -27.88 -2.99 -15.34
N ARG A 120 -27.36 -2.44 -14.24
CA ARG A 120 -27.72 -1.10 -13.78
C ARG A 120 -27.03 -0.01 -14.61
N LEU A 121 -25.75 -0.20 -14.91
CA LEU A 121 -24.98 0.69 -15.79
C LEU A 121 -25.52 0.69 -17.22
N ALA A 122 -25.93 -0.47 -17.75
CA ALA A 122 -26.56 -0.59 -19.07
C ALA A 122 -27.87 0.21 -19.19
N ARG A 123 -28.56 0.44 -18.07
CA ARG A 123 -29.75 1.31 -17.98
C ARG A 123 -29.41 2.78 -17.73
N GLY A 124 -28.15 3.17 -17.81
CA GLY A 124 -27.67 4.53 -17.58
C GLY A 124 -27.79 5.01 -16.12
N LYS A 125 -27.98 4.09 -15.17
CA LYS A 125 -28.14 4.43 -13.74
C LYS A 125 -26.80 4.37 -13.02
N TRP A 126 -26.65 5.24 -12.03
CA TRP A 126 -25.51 5.26 -11.12
C TRP A 126 -25.40 3.98 -10.29
N VAL A 127 -24.17 3.51 -10.09
CA VAL A 127 -23.80 2.49 -9.10
C VAL A 127 -22.86 3.14 -8.11
N ILE A 128 -23.16 2.97 -6.82
CA ILE A 128 -22.36 3.49 -5.71
C ILE A 128 -22.02 2.29 -4.84
N ASN A 129 -20.73 2.02 -4.73
CA ASN A 129 -20.12 1.05 -3.83
C ASN A 129 -19.26 1.81 -2.83
N GLY A 130 -19.07 1.26 -1.64
CA GLY A 130 -18.25 1.92 -0.64
C GLY A 130 -18.31 1.21 0.70
N GLY A 131 -17.44 1.60 1.61
CA GLY A 131 -17.41 1.02 2.94
C GLY A 131 -16.39 1.67 3.84
N ALA A 132 -16.36 1.18 5.06
CA ALA A 132 -15.33 1.47 6.04
C ALA A 132 -14.70 0.15 6.49
N TYR A 133 -13.40 0.18 6.64
CA TYR A 133 -12.59 -0.82 7.28
C TYR A 133 -11.87 -0.16 8.45
N PHE A 134 -11.77 -0.87 9.56
CA PHE A 134 -11.20 -0.32 10.78
C PHE A 134 -10.37 -1.38 11.48
N ILE A 135 -9.13 -1.02 11.81
CA ILE A 135 -8.24 -1.86 12.60
C ILE A 135 -7.99 -1.21 13.96
N TYR A 136 -8.12 -1.99 15.01
CA TYR A 136 -7.65 -1.67 16.35
C TYR A 136 -6.49 -2.58 16.71
N ARG A 137 -5.32 -1.98 17.02
CA ARG A 137 -4.09 -2.70 17.33
C ARG A 137 -3.54 -2.25 18.68
N THR A 138 -3.12 -3.22 19.49
CA THR A 138 -2.36 -2.99 20.71
C THR A 138 -1.11 -3.86 20.74
N GLN A 139 -0.02 -3.30 21.24
CA GLN A 139 1.23 -4.02 21.45
C GLN A 139 1.87 -3.53 22.72
N PHE A 140 2.16 -4.44 23.66
CA PHE A 140 2.72 -4.06 24.96
C PHE A 140 4.25 -4.07 24.93
N LEU A 141 4.85 -5.21 24.57
CA LEU A 141 6.28 -5.36 24.32
C LEU A 141 6.54 -5.65 22.83
N SER A 142 7.80 -5.66 22.43
CA SER A 142 8.25 -6.09 21.12
C SER A 142 9.63 -6.73 21.27
N THR A 143 9.86 -7.80 20.52
CA THR A 143 11.13 -8.53 20.42
C THR A 143 11.72 -8.42 19.02
N SER A 144 11.41 -7.34 18.29
CA SER A 144 11.79 -7.16 16.88
C SER A 144 13.29 -7.22 16.61
N THR A 145 14.11 -6.98 17.63
CA THR A 145 15.59 -7.01 17.56
C THR A 145 16.18 -8.27 18.17
N ALA A 146 15.35 -9.25 18.56
CA ALA A 146 15.84 -10.51 19.10
C ALA A 146 16.67 -11.26 18.04
N PRO A 147 17.89 -11.70 18.37
CA PRO A 147 18.70 -12.47 17.45
C PRO A 147 18.07 -13.83 17.18
N LEU A 148 18.15 -14.29 15.92
CA LEU A 148 17.62 -15.59 15.51
C LEU A 148 18.30 -16.76 16.26
N LEU A 149 19.58 -16.60 16.60
CA LEU A 149 20.40 -17.58 17.32
C LEU A 149 21.03 -16.94 18.56
N GLY A 150 20.19 -16.45 19.48
CA GLY A 150 20.61 -15.88 20.76
C GLY A 150 20.62 -16.88 21.91
N THR A 151 21.41 -16.57 22.94
CA THR A 151 21.20 -17.14 24.27
C THR A 151 19.89 -16.64 24.87
N ILE A 152 19.41 -17.27 25.94
CA ILE A 152 18.23 -16.80 26.70
C ILE A 152 18.42 -15.33 27.13
N SER A 153 19.62 -14.96 27.58
CA SER A 153 19.92 -13.59 27.99
C SER A 153 19.83 -12.60 26.83
N ASP A 154 20.25 -12.98 25.62
CA ASP A 154 20.13 -12.12 24.44
C ASP A 154 18.66 -11.83 24.08
N ILE A 155 17.79 -12.83 24.25
CA ILE A 155 16.36 -12.72 24.00
C ILE A 155 15.69 -11.85 25.07
N GLU A 156 16.04 -12.04 26.35
CA GLU A 156 15.54 -11.22 27.45
C GLU A 156 15.90 -9.74 27.27
N ASN A 157 17.12 -9.44 26.81
CA ASN A 157 17.58 -8.09 26.55
C ASN A 157 16.96 -7.46 25.28
N ALA A 158 16.33 -8.25 24.41
CA ALA A 158 15.69 -7.77 23.20
C ALA A 158 14.25 -7.26 23.39
N PHE A 159 13.68 -7.41 24.59
CA PHE A 159 12.33 -6.90 24.88
C PHE A 159 12.32 -5.38 24.99
N VAL A 160 11.63 -4.73 24.05
CA VAL A 160 11.39 -3.30 24.03
C VAL A 160 9.95 -3.00 24.41
N ARG A 161 9.74 -2.13 25.41
CA ARG A 161 8.40 -1.68 25.80
C ARG A 161 7.82 -0.73 24.75
N ARG A 162 6.72 -1.13 24.12
CA ARG A 162 5.98 -0.31 23.13
C ARG A 162 4.79 0.42 23.75
N ASP A 163 4.01 -0.28 24.58
CA ASP A 163 2.75 0.20 25.19
C ASP A 163 1.88 1.02 24.20
N ALA A 164 1.73 0.44 23.00
CA ALA A 164 1.12 1.03 21.83
C ALA A 164 -0.37 0.75 21.78
N LYS A 165 -1.14 1.78 21.39
CA LYS A 165 -2.57 1.69 21.11
C LYS A 165 -2.85 2.47 19.83
N VAL A 166 -3.24 1.77 18.78
CA VAL A 166 -3.34 2.29 17.42
C VAL A 166 -4.70 1.97 16.83
N TYR A 167 -5.24 2.94 16.10
CA TYR A 167 -6.52 2.96 15.44
C TYR A 167 -6.29 3.29 13.97
N MET A 168 -6.76 2.44 13.06
CA MET A 168 -6.57 2.61 11.63
C MET A 168 -7.91 2.61 10.90
N PRO A 169 -8.61 3.75 10.82
CA PRO A 169 -9.79 3.88 9.97
C PRO A 169 -9.38 3.98 8.51
N ASP A 170 -10.17 3.34 7.64
CA ASP A 170 -9.95 3.32 6.20
C ASP A 170 -11.31 3.31 5.47
N GLY A 171 -11.60 4.38 4.76
CA GLY A 171 -12.84 4.59 4.02
C GLY A 171 -12.62 4.50 2.51
N TRP A 172 -13.49 3.76 1.83
CA TRP A 172 -13.45 3.65 0.36
C TRP A 172 -14.81 3.96 -0.25
N LEU A 173 -14.81 4.62 -1.40
CA LEU A 173 -15.99 4.94 -2.19
C LEU A 173 -15.68 4.78 -3.68
N GLN A 174 -16.58 4.11 -4.39
CA GLN A 174 -16.56 3.95 -5.83
C GLN A 174 -17.90 4.37 -6.42
N VAL A 175 -17.84 5.25 -7.42
CA VAL A 175 -18.99 5.73 -8.19
C VAL A 175 -18.80 5.36 -9.65
N LEU A 176 -19.76 4.63 -10.20
CA LEU A 176 -19.77 4.21 -11.60
C LEU A 176 -20.99 4.79 -12.31
N TRP A 177 -20.77 5.32 -13.50
CA TRP A 177 -21.84 5.81 -14.35
C TRP A 177 -21.46 5.74 -15.83
N LYS A 178 -22.21 4.96 -16.61
CA LYS A 178 -21.88 4.65 -18.01
C LYS A 178 -20.42 4.14 -18.11
N ASP A 179 -19.56 4.89 -18.79
CA ASP A 179 -18.15 4.60 -19.01
C ASP A 179 -17.22 5.40 -18.07
N MET A 180 -17.80 6.05 -17.04
CA MET A 180 -17.08 6.76 -15.98
C MET A 180 -16.91 5.87 -14.75
N ARG A 181 -15.71 5.88 -14.17
CA ARG A 181 -15.40 5.35 -12.84
C ARG A 181 -14.67 6.42 -12.04
N LEU A 182 -15.14 6.67 -10.83
CA LEU A 182 -14.45 7.48 -9.83
C LEU A 182 -14.28 6.64 -8.58
N GLU A 183 -13.07 6.60 -8.04
CA GLU A 183 -12.76 5.92 -6.79
C GLU A 183 -11.94 6.82 -5.88
N ILE A 184 -12.20 6.71 -4.58
CA ILE A 184 -11.45 7.41 -3.54
C ILE A 184 -11.27 6.50 -2.34
N GLU A 185 -10.08 6.52 -1.77
CA GLU A 185 -9.72 5.83 -0.52
C GLU A 185 -9.09 6.86 0.42
N PHE A 186 -9.49 6.86 1.70
CA PHE A 186 -8.90 7.68 2.75
C PHE A 186 -8.58 6.78 3.94
N ALA A 187 -7.35 6.83 4.43
CA ALA A 187 -6.93 6.05 5.58
C ALA A 187 -6.16 6.89 6.59
N GLY A 188 -6.18 6.47 7.86
CA GLY A 188 -5.41 7.07 8.94
C GLY A 188 -4.72 6.03 9.82
N ILE A 189 -3.63 6.42 10.48
CA ILE A 189 -2.98 5.67 11.54
C ILE A 189 -2.85 6.62 12.74
N LEU A 190 -3.73 6.42 13.72
CA LEU A 190 -3.94 7.32 14.84
C LEU A 190 -3.69 6.58 16.14
N GLY A 191 -3.04 7.20 17.12
CA GLY A 191 -2.79 6.49 18.37
C GLY A 191 -1.69 7.07 19.22
N LYS A 192 -1.17 6.23 20.10
CA LYS A 192 -0.02 6.55 20.94
C LYS A 192 0.91 5.35 21.05
N ILE A 193 2.20 5.61 21.16
CA ILE A 193 3.25 4.62 21.40
C ILE A 193 4.27 5.20 22.39
N GLN A 194 4.70 4.41 23.36
CA GLN A 194 5.65 4.86 24.37
C GLN A 194 7.07 4.95 23.80
N ASN A 195 7.45 4.01 22.93
CA ASN A 195 8.80 3.93 22.39
C ASN A 195 8.80 3.60 20.90
N ILE A 196 9.39 4.49 20.12
CA ILE A 196 9.58 4.35 18.67
C ILE A 196 10.95 3.77 18.31
N SER A 197 11.91 3.75 19.23
CA SER A 197 13.24 3.17 19.00
C SER A 197 13.15 1.67 18.70
N PRO A 198 13.95 1.14 17.75
CA PRO A 198 13.93 -0.27 17.42
C PRO A 198 14.48 -1.16 18.55
N ALA A 199 15.55 -0.73 19.22
CA ALA A 199 16.34 -1.58 20.13
C ALA A 199 16.55 -0.99 21.54
N GLU A 200 16.32 0.31 21.75
CA GLU A 200 16.65 0.94 23.02
C GLU A 200 15.47 0.89 23.99
N PHE A 201 15.77 0.64 25.26
CA PHE A 201 14.82 0.92 26.34
C PHE A 201 14.50 2.43 26.33
N PRO A 202 13.23 2.87 26.53
CA PRO A 202 12.88 4.28 26.38
C PRO A 202 13.84 5.14 27.20
N PRO A 203 14.43 6.21 26.64
CA PRO A 203 15.21 7.14 27.44
C PRO A 203 14.29 7.57 28.59
N THR A 204 14.73 7.28 29.80
CA THR A 204 13.99 7.45 31.07
C THR A 204 13.57 8.90 31.35
N ALA A 205 13.82 9.83 30.43
CA ALA A 205 13.69 11.27 30.59
C ALA A 205 12.44 11.90 29.96
N GLU A 206 11.68 11.22 29.09
CA GLU A 206 10.47 11.84 28.48
C GLU A 206 9.21 11.02 28.78
N GLY A 207 8.53 11.36 29.88
CA GLY A 207 7.36 10.64 30.39
C GLY A 207 6.13 10.59 29.47
N ASP A 208 6.10 11.37 28.38
CA ASP A 208 4.97 11.42 27.45
C ASP A 208 5.13 10.47 26.25
N LYS A 209 4.04 9.75 25.94
CA LYS A 209 3.96 8.87 24.76
C LYS A 209 3.98 9.69 23.46
N PHE A 210 4.66 9.18 22.44
CA PHE A 210 4.56 9.66 21.07
C PHE A 210 3.12 9.51 20.57
N LYS A 211 2.62 10.53 19.88
CA LYS A 211 1.32 10.55 19.20
C LYS A 211 1.53 10.11 17.76
N LEU A 212 0.68 9.20 17.29
CA LEU A 212 0.61 8.82 15.89
C LEU A 212 -0.51 9.63 15.23
N ARG A 213 -0.20 10.37 14.17
CA ARG A 213 -1.13 11.24 13.44
C ARG A 213 -0.85 11.19 11.94
N GLN A 214 -0.98 10.02 11.35
CA GLN A 214 -0.68 9.79 9.95
C GLN A 214 -1.98 9.62 9.17
N TRP A 215 -2.05 10.13 7.95
CA TRP A 215 -3.21 9.95 7.07
C TRP A 215 -2.82 10.01 5.59
N GLY A 216 -3.63 9.40 4.75
CA GLY A 216 -3.47 9.43 3.30
C GLY A 216 -4.82 9.43 2.59
N ILE A 217 -4.83 9.94 1.37
CA ILE A 217 -5.97 9.88 0.47
C ILE A 217 -5.51 9.62 -0.96
N ALA A 218 -6.17 8.70 -1.64
CA ALA A 218 -5.93 8.34 -3.02
C ALA A 218 -7.23 8.48 -3.81
N PHE A 219 -7.13 9.02 -5.02
CA PHE A 219 -8.22 9.21 -5.97
C PHE A 219 -7.84 8.65 -7.33
N GLU A 220 -8.75 7.89 -7.94
CA GLU A 220 -8.64 7.44 -9.32
C GLU A 220 -9.92 7.75 -10.10
N GLY A 221 -9.78 8.59 -11.12
CA GLY A 221 -10.81 8.88 -12.11
C GLY A 221 -10.48 8.24 -13.46
N GLU A 222 -11.50 7.69 -14.10
CA GLU A 222 -11.44 7.14 -15.46
C GLU A 222 -12.70 7.50 -16.22
N TYR A 223 -12.55 7.92 -17.47
CA TYR A 223 -13.64 8.01 -18.42
C TYR A 223 -13.23 7.40 -19.77
N ARG A 224 -14.09 6.56 -20.35
CA ARG A 224 -13.83 5.98 -21.68
C ARG A 224 -14.69 6.58 -22.78
N PHE A 225 -14.06 6.91 -23.89
CA PHE A 225 -14.62 7.46 -25.12
C PHE A 225 -14.47 6.48 -26.28
N LEU A 226 -15.01 6.84 -27.46
CA LEU A 226 -14.81 6.14 -28.73
C LEU A 226 -15.14 4.64 -28.65
N LYS A 227 -16.35 4.30 -28.19
CA LYS A 227 -16.76 2.90 -27.93
C LYS A 227 -15.76 2.17 -27.02
N LYS A 228 -15.31 2.86 -25.97
CA LYS A 228 -14.36 2.42 -24.95
C LYS A 228 -12.90 2.25 -25.39
N LYS A 229 -12.53 2.65 -26.61
CA LYS A 229 -11.15 2.55 -27.10
C LYS A 229 -10.19 3.59 -26.52
N LEU A 230 -10.68 4.81 -26.25
CA LEU A 230 -9.87 5.88 -25.67
C LEU A 230 -10.23 6.01 -24.18
N GLY A 231 -9.28 5.80 -23.28
CA GLY A 231 -9.43 6.05 -21.85
C GLY A 231 -8.69 7.33 -21.46
N VAL A 232 -9.33 8.18 -20.66
CA VAL A 232 -8.69 9.33 -20.01
C VAL A 232 -8.72 9.08 -18.50
N PHE A 233 -7.58 9.30 -17.86
CA PHE A 233 -7.34 8.99 -16.47
C PHE A 233 -6.88 10.21 -15.71
N LEU A 234 -7.26 10.28 -14.44
CA LEU A 234 -6.70 11.21 -13.48
C LEU A 234 -6.50 10.46 -12.17
N LYS A 235 -5.25 10.18 -11.82
CA LYS A 235 -4.90 9.76 -10.46
C LYS A 235 -4.40 10.96 -9.67
N GLY A 236 -4.75 11.03 -8.41
CA GLY A 236 -4.22 12.04 -7.50
C GLY A 236 -4.27 11.53 -6.08
N GLY A 237 -3.37 12.02 -5.23
CA GLY A 237 -3.35 11.58 -3.85
C GLY A 237 -2.35 12.34 -3.03
N MET A 238 -2.42 12.15 -1.72
CA MET A 238 -1.52 12.76 -0.75
C MET A 238 -1.34 11.83 0.45
N ALA A 239 -0.12 11.79 0.96
CA ALA A 239 0.30 11.09 2.17
C ALA A 239 0.86 12.13 3.13
N SER A 240 0.32 12.23 4.35
CA SER A 240 0.76 13.21 5.35
C SER A 240 2.27 13.16 5.53
N GLY A 241 2.91 14.33 5.53
CA GLY A 241 4.32 14.47 5.85
C GLY A 241 4.55 14.70 7.34
N ASP A 242 5.82 14.79 7.71
CA ASP A 242 6.30 15.12 9.04
C ASP A 242 7.37 16.23 8.95
N PRO A 243 7.10 17.45 9.42
CA PRO A 243 8.04 18.56 9.29
C PRO A 243 9.27 18.43 10.21
N ASP A 244 9.24 17.49 11.15
CA ASP A 244 10.32 17.28 12.13
C ASP A 244 11.36 16.24 11.67
N VAL A 245 11.16 15.61 10.50
CA VAL A 245 12.09 14.63 9.92
C VAL A 245 12.55 15.06 8.53
N VAL A 246 13.72 14.57 8.11
CA VAL A 246 14.25 14.77 6.75
C VAL A 246 14.11 13.47 5.97
N GLY A 247 13.77 13.57 4.69
CA GLY A 247 13.61 12.42 3.82
C GLY A 247 12.15 12.02 3.60
N LEU A 248 11.97 11.25 2.54
CA LEU A 248 10.66 10.73 2.06
C LEU A 248 10.75 9.26 1.65
N SER A 249 11.96 8.70 1.60
CA SER A 249 12.20 7.37 1.08
C SER A 249 11.91 6.30 2.13
N GLN A 250 11.44 5.14 1.70
CA GLN A 250 11.25 3.99 2.59
C GLN A 250 12.55 3.45 3.18
N TYR A 251 13.70 3.86 2.64
CA TYR A 251 15.03 3.45 3.07
C TYR A 251 15.60 4.37 4.15
N GLU A 252 14.84 5.39 4.55
CA GLU A 252 15.22 6.38 5.56
C GLU A 252 14.41 6.17 6.86
N ASP A 253 14.90 6.75 7.95
CA ASP A 253 14.16 6.77 9.21
C ASP A 253 13.16 7.94 9.23
N LEU A 254 11.90 7.61 8.93
CA LEU A 254 10.78 8.56 8.94
C LEU A 254 10.00 8.53 10.26
N ALA A 255 10.50 7.80 11.27
CA ALA A 255 9.82 7.60 12.54
C ALA A 255 10.50 8.36 13.69
N SER A 256 11.83 8.34 13.75
CA SER A 256 12.60 9.03 14.80
C SER A 256 12.32 10.52 14.81
N GLN A 257 12.16 11.06 16.01
CA GLN A 257 11.77 12.45 16.22
C GLN A 257 12.90 13.21 16.94
N PRO A 258 13.11 14.49 16.63
CA PRO A 258 13.99 15.35 17.42
C PRO A 258 13.58 15.40 18.90
N VAL A 259 14.53 15.73 19.77
CA VAL A 259 14.28 15.88 21.22
C VAL A 259 13.16 16.90 21.46
N GLY A 260 12.21 16.56 22.33
CA GLY A 260 11.04 17.38 22.61
C GLY A 260 9.89 17.25 21.60
N GLN A 261 10.11 16.66 20.42
CA GLN A 261 9.05 16.34 19.46
C GLN A 261 8.50 14.94 19.69
N LYS A 262 7.16 14.86 19.73
CA LYS A 262 6.42 13.64 20.12
C LYS A 262 5.28 13.32 19.17
N THR A 263 5.36 13.70 17.91
CA THR A 263 4.29 13.45 16.93
C THR A 263 4.85 12.80 15.67
N VAL A 264 4.62 11.51 15.50
CA VAL A 264 4.93 10.82 14.25
C VAL A 264 3.76 11.03 13.28
N SER A 265 3.99 11.79 12.23
CA SER A 265 2.94 12.22 11.29
C SER A 265 3.16 11.79 9.83
N ASN A 266 4.32 11.24 9.50
CA ASN A 266 4.59 10.75 8.15
C ASN A 266 3.77 9.48 7.83
N PHE A 267 2.89 9.56 6.83
CA PHE A 267 2.15 8.42 6.28
C PHE A 267 2.86 7.91 5.04
N SER A 268 2.83 6.60 4.84
CA SER A 268 3.30 5.98 3.61
C SER A 268 2.21 5.11 3.01
N PHE A 269 2.00 5.25 1.70
CA PHE A 269 1.15 4.36 0.94
C PHE A 269 1.79 2.97 0.89
N HIS A 270 0.98 1.96 0.61
CA HIS A 270 1.47 0.64 0.32
C HIS A 270 2.39 0.69 -0.92
N PRO A 271 3.59 0.06 -0.90
CA PRO A 271 4.54 0.09 -2.02
C PRO A 271 3.96 -0.38 -3.36
N ASP A 272 2.97 -1.28 -3.31
CA ASP A 272 2.29 -1.79 -4.52
C ASP A 272 1.20 -0.85 -5.06
N TYR A 273 0.82 0.20 -4.33
CA TYR A 273 0.03 1.31 -4.87
C TYR A 273 0.93 2.19 -5.74
N ARG A 274 0.86 1.97 -7.05
CA ARG A 274 1.83 2.54 -8.00
C ARG A 274 1.19 3.55 -8.94
N ILE A 275 1.95 4.61 -9.16
CA ILE A 275 1.60 5.71 -10.05
C ILE A 275 2.66 5.94 -11.13
N ASP A 276 3.87 5.41 -10.93
CA ASP A 276 5.04 5.63 -11.79
C ASP A 276 5.93 4.38 -11.92
N LEU A 277 7.01 4.49 -12.70
CA LEU A 277 8.00 3.44 -12.93
C LEU A 277 9.32 3.67 -12.18
N ILE A 278 9.64 4.91 -11.80
CA ILE A 278 10.96 5.32 -11.31
C ILE A 278 10.89 5.98 -9.94
N LEU A 279 10.33 7.18 -9.80
CA LEU A 279 10.48 8.00 -8.58
C LEU A 279 9.96 7.26 -7.35
N TRP A 280 8.67 6.96 -7.30
CA TRP A 280 8.06 6.28 -6.17
C TRP A 280 8.28 4.78 -6.19
N ARG A 281 8.33 4.16 -7.36
CA ARG A 281 8.52 2.70 -7.46
C ARG A 281 9.92 2.23 -7.10
N ARG A 282 10.97 2.98 -7.44
CA ARG A 282 12.38 2.53 -7.31
C ARG A 282 13.23 3.40 -6.41
N ILE A 283 13.13 4.73 -6.52
CA ILE A 283 14.01 5.64 -5.78
C ILE A 283 13.53 5.80 -4.34
N MET A 284 12.26 6.19 -4.16
CA MET A 284 11.63 6.35 -2.85
C MET A 284 11.01 5.05 -2.33
N GLY A 285 10.63 4.16 -3.25
CA GLY A 285 10.07 2.84 -2.97
C GLY A 285 8.59 2.79 -2.54
N ARG A 286 8.02 3.91 -2.10
CA ARG A 286 6.57 4.12 -1.89
C ARG A 286 6.28 5.61 -1.77
N ILE A 287 5.04 6.01 -2.01
CA ILE A 287 4.59 7.39 -1.78
C ILE A 287 4.54 7.65 -0.27
N ALA A 288 5.30 8.63 0.21
CA ALA A 288 5.28 9.05 1.61
C ALA A 288 5.53 10.56 1.71
N GLY A 289 4.88 11.22 2.66
CA GLY A 289 5.08 12.66 2.92
C GLY A 289 4.92 13.58 1.70
N ALA A 290 4.07 13.21 0.74
CA ALA A 290 3.99 13.87 -0.56
C ALA A 290 2.58 13.83 -1.13
N TYR A 291 2.31 14.72 -2.08
CA TYR A 291 1.17 14.63 -2.97
C TYR A 291 1.62 14.46 -4.42
N TYR A 292 0.75 13.81 -5.21
CA TYR A 292 0.99 13.55 -6.62
C TYR A 292 -0.25 13.86 -7.45
N LEU A 293 0.00 14.18 -8.72
CA LEU A 293 -1.02 14.31 -9.75
C LEU A 293 -0.53 13.55 -10.99
N ALA A 294 -1.33 12.59 -11.44
CA ALA A 294 -0.98 11.71 -12.54
C ALA A 294 -2.13 11.63 -13.57
N PRO A 295 -2.27 12.62 -14.46
CA PRO A 295 -3.11 12.48 -15.64
C PRO A 295 -2.53 11.43 -16.60
N GLY A 296 -3.42 10.70 -17.27
CA GLY A 296 -3.02 9.68 -18.23
C GLY A 296 -4.04 9.48 -19.33
N MET A 297 -3.61 8.81 -20.40
CA MET A 297 -4.47 8.38 -21.48
C MET A 297 -4.08 6.99 -21.97
N SER A 298 -5.06 6.21 -22.43
CA SER A 298 -4.81 4.92 -23.06
C SER A 298 -5.60 4.81 -24.36
N TYR A 299 -5.02 4.15 -25.36
CA TYR A 299 -5.69 3.83 -26.60
C TYR A 299 -5.61 2.34 -26.89
N ASP A 300 -6.77 1.69 -26.99
CA ASP A 300 -6.91 0.30 -27.43
C ASP A 300 -6.85 0.26 -28.97
N ILE A 301 -5.68 -0.11 -29.50
CA ILE A 301 -5.42 -0.27 -30.93
C ILE A 301 -6.28 -1.42 -31.47
N ILE A 302 -6.22 -2.57 -30.79
CA ILE A 302 -7.03 -3.74 -31.09
C ILE A 302 -7.91 -4.03 -29.88
N ARG A 303 -9.21 -4.10 -30.14
CA ARG A 303 -10.25 -4.42 -29.18
C ARG A 303 -11.22 -5.42 -29.82
N SER A 304 -11.55 -6.48 -29.12
CA SER A 304 -12.57 -7.46 -29.51
C SER A 304 -13.81 -7.33 -28.63
N ASP A 305 -14.81 -8.17 -28.91
CA ASP A 305 -16.03 -8.26 -28.09
C ASP A 305 -15.72 -8.73 -26.66
N PHE A 306 -14.61 -9.44 -26.46
CA PHE A 306 -14.15 -9.94 -25.17
C PHE A 306 -13.29 -8.95 -24.39
N GLY A 307 -12.78 -7.89 -25.02
CA GLY A 307 -12.03 -6.85 -24.32
C GLY A 307 -10.88 -6.24 -25.11
N ARG A 308 -9.89 -5.76 -24.37
CA ARG A 308 -8.70 -5.08 -24.90
C ARG A 308 -7.68 -6.15 -25.30
N VAL A 309 -7.06 -6.03 -26.47
CA VAL A 309 -6.07 -7.01 -26.95
C VAL A 309 -4.70 -6.34 -27.03
N LEU A 310 -4.59 -5.27 -27.80
CA LEU A 310 -3.37 -4.50 -27.98
C LEU A 310 -3.66 -3.03 -27.71
N GLY A 311 -2.87 -2.38 -26.87
CA GLY A 311 -3.05 -0.97 -26.58
C GLY A 311 -1.78 -0.30 -26.12
N ALA A 312 -1.83 1.03 -26.13
CA ALA A 312 -0.79 1.88 -25.59
C ALA A 312 -1.36 2.76 -24.48
N ARG A 313 -0.52 3.11 -23.50
CA ARG A 313 -0.83 4.02 -22.41
C ARG A 313 0.31 5.03 -22.25
N PHE A 314 -0.07 6.26 -21.92
CA PHE A 314 0.80 7.36 -21.58
C PHE A 314 0.34 7.94 -20.25
N ASP A 315 1.25 8.16 -19.32
CA ASP A 315 1.00 8.83 -18.05
C ASP A 315 2.04 9.95 -17.86
N PHE A 316 1.59 11.08 -17.34
CA PHE A 316 2.46 12.14 -16.84
C PHE A 316 2.24 12.23 -15.34
N ILE A 317 3.29 12.18 -14.55
CA ILE A 317 3.24 12.18 -13.09
C ILE A 317 4.00 13.38 -12.58
N TYR A 318 3.36 14.19 -11.75
CA TYR A 318 4.01 15.26 -11.01
C TYR A 318 3.95 14.96 -9.51
N SER A 319 5.10 15.09 -8.83
CA SER A 319 5.26 14.74 -7.43
C SER A 319 5.85 15.89 -6.62
N ARG A 320 5.30 16.12 -5.43
CA ARG A 320 5.69 17.21 -4.53
C ARG A 320 5.61 16.79 -3.07
N ALA A 321 6.64 17.10 -2.29
CA ALA A 321 6.66 16.92 -0.85
C ALA A 321 5.60 17.78 -0.17
N MET A 322 5.00 17.26 0.90
CA MET A 322 4.05 18.02 1.72
C MET A 322 4.74 19.11 2.54
N TYR A 323 5.93 18.82 3.05
CA TYR A 323 6.80 19.76 3.75
C TYR A 323 8.11 19.90 2.98
N GLU A 324 8.57 21.13 2.81
CA GLU A 324 9.86 21.40 2.16
C GLU A 324 11.01 20.83 3.00
N GLN A 325 10.88 20.82 4.33
CA GLN A 325 11.88 20.28 5.28
C GLN A 325 12.18 18.79 5.02
N GLN A 326 11.20 18.03 4.53
CA GLN A 326 11.40 16.62 4.18
C GLN A 326 12.10 16.43 2.83
N ALA A 327 12.05 17.42 1.95
CA ALA A 327 12.70 17.34 0.66
C ALA A 327 14.21 17.61 0.80
N TYR A 328 15.02 16.88 0.04
CA TYR A 328 16.48 16.88 0.15
C TYR A 328 17.13 18.26 -0.03
N ALA A 329 16.56 19.08 -0.91
CA ALA A 329 17.05 20.44 -1.16
C ALA A 329 16.28 21.52 -0.40
N SER A 330 15.42 21.15 0.56
CA SER A 330 14.44 22.06 1.19
C SER A 330 13.54 22.77 0.17
N GLU A 331 13.22 22.07 -0.92
CA GLU A 331 12.36 22.55 -2.01
C GLU A 331 11.28 21.49 -2.27
N PRO A 332 9.99 21.82 -2.27
CA PRO A 332 8.96 20.79 -2.23
C PRO A 332 8.75 20.07 -3.58
N ASN A 333 9.14 20.66 -4.72
CA ASN A 333 8.90 20.04 -6.04
C ASN A 333 9.89 18.89 -6.31
N LEU A 334 9.44 17.64 -6.28
CA LEU A 334 10.32 16.47 -6.36
C LEU A 334 10.68 16.12 -7.80
N GLY A 335 9.67 15.90 -8.66
CA GLY A 335 9.92 15.37 -9.99
C GLY A 335 8.70 15.40 -10.89
N ALA A 336 8.98 15.36 -12.19
CA ALA A 336 8.00 15.06 -13.23
C ALA A 336 8.43 13.80 -13.99
N GLU A 337 7.54 12.83 -14.15
CA GLU A 337 7.82 11.56 -14.82
C GLU A 337 6.86 11.36 -16.00
N ILE A 338 7.37 10.79 -17.09
CA ILE A 338 6.57 10.38 -18.23
C ILE A 338 6.75 8.88 -18.40
N ASP A 339 5.63 8.16 -18.40
CA ASP A 339 5.58 6.73 -18.60
C ASP A 339 4.79 6.38 -19.85
N ILE A 340 5.35 5.46 -20.64
CA ILE A 340 4.73 4.89 -21.84
C ILE A 340 4.69 3.38 -21.67
N SER A 341 3.54 2.78 -21.96
CA SER A 341 3.36 1.33 -21.93
C SER A 341 2.68 0.86 -23.21
N ILE A 342 3.21 -0.18 -23.83
CA ILE A 342 2.53 -0.94 -24.88
C ILE A 342 2.26 -2.33 -24.30
N TYR A 343 1.00 -2.75 -24.34
CA TYR A 343 0.59 -4.04 -23.80
C TYR A 343 -0.14 -4.89 -24.84
N TYR A 344 0.06 -6.18 -24.72
CA TYR A 344 -0.66 -7.23 -25.42
C TYR A 344 -1.26 -8.20 -24.39
N ARG A 345 -2.46 -8.68 -24.64
CA ARG A 345 -3.07 -9.78 -23.90
C ARG A 345 -3.85 -10.70 -24.82
N THR A 346 -3.81 -12.00 -24.55
CA THR A 346 -4.61 -12.98 -25.29
C THR A 346 -6.08 -12.91 -24.88
N GLU A 347 -6.93 -13.40 -25.77
CA GLU A 347 -8.37 -13.43 -25.58
C GLU A 347 -8.77 -14.75 -24.92
N ASP A 348 -9.09 -14.74 -23.63
CA ASP A 348 -9.79 -15.87 -23.02
C ASP A 348 -11.12 -15.41 -22.40
N GLY A 349 -12.04 -15.03 -23.28
CA GLY A 349 -13.47 -15.00 -23.00
C GLY A 349 -13.97 -14.04 -21.90
N PRO A 350 -15.28 -14.08 -21.58
CA PRO A 350 -15.92 -13.10 -20.69
C PRO A 350 -15.65 -13.34 -19.20
N SER A 351 -15.02 -14.45 -18.82
CA SER A 351 -14.92 -14.89 -17.42
C SER A 351 -13.55 -15.39 -16.98
N ALA A 352 -12.58 -15.57 -17.88
CA ALA A 352 -11.27 -16.05 -17.49
C ALA A 352 -10.34 -14.85 -17.29
N LYS A 353 -9.65 -14.84 -16.14
CA LYS A 353 -8.44 -14.04 -15.99
C LYS A 353 -7.27 -14.72 -16.71
N ASP A 354 -7.56 -15.75 -17.50
CA ASP A 354 -6.58 -16.67 -18.03
C ASP A 354 -5.98 -16.07 -19.29
N GLY A 355 -4.70 -16.36 -19.52
CA GLY A 355 -4.07 -16.02 -20.80
C GLY A 355 -2.74 -15.32 -20.66
N PHE A 356 -2.06 -15.22 -21.79
CA PHE A 356 -0.76 -14.60 -21.90
C PHE A 356 -0.89 -13.08 -21.92
N PHE A 357 -0.10 -12.42 -21.08
CA PHE A 357 0.06 -10.98 -21.00
C PHE A 357 1.52 -10.62 -21.27
N ALA A 358 1.72 -9.64 -22.15
CA ALA A 358 3.01 -9.02 -22.38
C ALA A 358 2.89 -7.50 -22.32
N ALA A 359 3.88 -6.83 -21.73
CA ALA A 359 3.96 -5.37 -21.79
C ALA A 359 5.42 -4.90 -21.86
N ALA A 360 5.66 -3.90 -22.71
CA ALA A 360 6.89 -3.12 -22.73
C ALA A 360 6.60 -1.73 -22.17
N GLN A 361 7.33 -1.33 -21.14
CA GLN A 361 7.17 -0.07 -20.43
C GLN A 361 8.47 0.74 -20.51
N PHE A 362 8.36 2.03 -20.78
CA PHE A 362 9.46 2.99 -20.75
C PHE A 362 9.07 4.19 -19.89
N GLY A 363 9.90 4.53 -18.92
CA GLY A 363 9.73 5.70 -18.05
C GLY A 363 10.93 6.63 -18.15
N ILE A 364 10.68 7.94 -18.03
CA ILE A 364 11.71 8.95 -17.87
C ILE A 364 11.33 9.96 -16.78
N LEU A 365 12.17 10.05 -15.75
CA LEU A 365 12.04 11.00 -14.65
C LEU A 365 12.91 12.23 -14.89
N PHE A 366 12.27 13.40 -14.81
CA PHE A 366 12.90 14.70 -14.75
C PHE A 366 12.95 15.17 -13.28
N PRO A 367 14.10 15.07 -12.61
CA PRO A 367 14.22 15.55 -11.24
C PRO A 367 14.03 17.07 -11.18
N LEU A 368 13.22 17.53 -10.24
CA LEU A 368 13.03 18.94 -9.95
C LEU A 368 13.89 19.34 -8.74
N ASN A 369 13.76 20.59 -8.28
CA ASN A 369 14.65 21.15 -7.27
C ASN A 369 14.66 20.36 -5.95
N GLY A 370 13.54 19.76 -5.53
CA GLY A 370 13.43 19.02 -4.28
C GLY A 370 14.25 17.75 -4.17
N LEU A 371 14.71 17.21 -5.29
CA LEU A 371 15.62 16.06 -5.30
C LEU A 371 17.10 16.45 -5.35
N LYS A 372 17.41 17.73 -5.57
CA LYS A 372 18.79 18.21 -5.60
C LYS A 372 19.41 18.17 -4.21
N TYR A 373 20.72 18.29 -4.17
CA TYR A 373 21.45 18.53 -2.93
C TYR A 373 21.13 19.94 -2.41
N LEU A 374 21.10 20.07 -1.09
CA LEU A 374 20.87 21.34 -0.42
C LEU A 374 21.98 22.35 -0.79
N GLU A 375 21.58 23.57 -1.12
CA GLU A 375 22.48 24.69 -1.39
C GLU A 375 21.99 25.93 -0.64
N VAL A 376 22.81 26.45 0.28
CA VAL A 376 22.47 27.63 1.09
C VAL A 376 23.49 28.72 0.81
N ASN A 377 23.03 29.88 0.32
CA ASN A 377 23.89 31.02 -0.03
C ASN A 377 25.03 30.68 -1.01
N GLY A 378 24.79 29.78 -1.97
CA GLY A 378 25.79 29.33 -2.93
C GLY A 378 26.78 28.29 -2.39
N ILE A 379 26.59 27.83 -1.15
CA ILE A 379 27.39 26.78 -0.51
C ILE A 379 26.58 25.49 -0.54
N ARG A 380 27.10 24.47 -1.22
CA ARG A 380 26.49 23.14 -1.26
C ARG A 380 26.73 22.38 0.04
N GLU A 381 25.85 21.42 0.31
CA GLU A 381 26.03 20.44 1.38
C GLU A 381 27.43 19.76 1.28
N PRO A 382 28.22 19.73 2.37
CA PRO A 382 29.55 19.11 2.37
C PRO A 382 29.52 17.66 1.91
N GLY A 383 30.49 17.25 1.08
CA GLY A 383 30.56 15.89 0.54
C GLY A 383 29.71 15.66 -0.72
N THR A 384 29.02 16.70 -1.20
CA THR A 384 28.25 16.68 -2.46
C THR A 384 28.98 17.34 -3.62
N GLU A 385 30.27 17.66 -3.44
CA GLU A 385 31.08 18.30 -4.47
C GLU A 385 31.19 17.39 -5.71
N GLY A 386 30.85 17.93 -6.87
CA GLY A 386 30.84 17.17 -8.13
C GLY A 386 29.67 16.20 -8.29
N LEU A 387 28.83 16.02 -7.26
CA LEU A 387 27.59 15.27 -7.36
C LEU A 387 26.47 16.15 -7.95
N GLY A 388 25.55 15.50 -8.65
CA GLY A 388 24.40 16.15 -9.27
C GLY A 388 23.31 15.16 -9.58
N VAL A 389 22.10 15.68 -9.77
CA VAL A 389 20.94 14.87 -10.12
C VAL A 389 20.72 14.97 -11.63
N SER A 390 20.56 13.82 -12.27
CA SER A 390 20.32 13.71 -13.70
C SER A 390 19.00 12.97 -13.96
N ARG A 391 18.57 12.95 -15.22
CA ARG A 391 17.37 12.23 -15.62
C ARG A 391 17.58 10.73 -15.39
N ALA A 392 16.59 10.07 -14.80
CA ALA A 392 16.57 8.62 -14.69
C ALA A 392 15.66 8.05 -15.78
N MET A 393 16.04 6.89 -16.31
CA MET A 393 15.26 6.16 -17.32
C MET A 393 15.06 4.72 -16.86
N ALA A 394 13.90 4.14 -17.15
CA ALA A 394 13.62 2.74 -16.90
C ALA A 394 12.99 2.10 -18.12
N LEU A 395 13.47 0.90 -18.47
CA LEU A 395 12.81 0.00 -19.42
C LEU A 395 12.38 -1.25 -18.66
N ARG A 396 11.18 -1.75 -18.94
CA ARG A 396 10.68 -2.99 -18.35
C ARG A 396 9.90 -3.81 -19.35
N LEU A 397 10.14 -5.11 -19.32
CA LEU A 397 9.38 -6.10 -20.07
C LEU A 397 8.67 -7.01 -19.06
N ILE A 398 7.35 -7.10 -19.16
CA ILE A 398 6.52 -8.00 -18.36
C ILE A 398 6.04 -9.08 -19.31
N LEU A 399 6.25 -10.35 -18.95
CA LEU A 399 5.71 -11.50 -19.64
C LEU A 399 5.12 -12.42 -18.57
N GLY A 400 3.88 -12.85 -18.75
CA GLY A 400 3.29 -13.79 -17.80
C GLY A 400 2.01 -14.41 -18.31
N ILE A 401 1.60 -15.49 -17.66
CA ILE A 401 0.30 -16.12 -17.85
C ILE A 401 -0.50 -15.82 -16.59
N GLN A 402 -1.67 -15.23 -16.76
CA GLN A 402 -2.63 -15.04 -15.68
C GLN A 402 -3.52 -16.29 -15.60
N PHE A 403 -3.98 -16.63 -14.39
CA PHE A 403 -4.83 -17.79 -14.07
C PHE A 403 -5.88 -17.39 -13.03
#